data_AF-A0A3Q7PMH0-F1
#
_entry.id   AF-A0A3Q7PMH0-F1
#
_cell.length_a   1.000
_cell.length_b   1.000
_cell.length_c   1.000
_cell.angle_alpha   90.00
_cell.angle_beta   90.00
_cell.angle_gamma   90.00
#
_symmetry.space_group_name_H-M   'P 1'
#
loop_
_entity.id
_entity.type
_entity.pdbx_description
1 polymer ?
#
loop_
_entity_poly.entity_id
_entity_poly.type
_entity_poly.pdbx_seq_one_letter_code
_entity_poly.pdbx_strand_id
1 'polypeptide(L)'
;MSFCVSPSTQHSICGLELDSGAQLAGFITPHAVRSCAREALVSVQVGLRKAWARGQEAAGDTMVTEQEVEAIGQTLVDPQQPLQARFRALFTLRGLGGPGAITWISRAFDDDSALLKHELAYCLGQMQDSRAIPVLLDVLRDTRQEPMVRHEAGEALGAIGNPDVLEVLKQYSNDPVIEVAETCQLAAQRLEWLQQHRGEPAVAGPYLSVDPAPPAEERDVGRLRGVLLDEAQPLFDRYRAMFALRDAGGKEAALALAEGLHCGSALFRHEIGYVLGQLQHEAAVPQLAATLAQRAENPMVRHECAEALGAIARPACLAALRAHAADPERVVRESCEVALDMYEHETGLAFQYADGLEQLRAPRS
;
A
#
# COMPACT_ATOMS: atom_id res chain seq x y z
N MET A 1 72.30 7.73 5.92
CA MET A 1 71.52 8.76 6.64
C MET A 1 70.38 8.02 7.32
N SER A 2 70.60 7.39 8.49
CA SER A 2 70.42 7.97 9.84
C SER A 2 69.12 8.78 9.90
N PHE A 3 68.07 8.33 10.60
CA PHE A 3 68.05 8.18 12.05
C PHE A 3 67.16 7.01 12.56
N CYS A 4 67.70 6.31 13.56
CA CYS A 4 67.01 5.56 14.63
C CYS A 4 66.08 6.51 15.43
N VAL A 5 65.11 6.09 16.25
CA VAL A 5 65.27 5.36 17.53
C VAL A 5 63.94 4.70 17.94
N SER A 6 64.11 3.55 18.60
CA SER A 6 63.15 2.51 18.96
C SER A 6 62.53 2.70 20.39
N PRO A 7 62.20 1.66 21.18
CA PRO A 7 60.83 1.33 21.64
C PRO A 7 60.77 1.17 23.19
N SER A 8 59.89 0.30 23.72
CA SER A 8 59.83 -0.34 25.08
C SER A 8 58.57 0.05 25.87
N THR A 9 57.84 -0.79 26.63
CA THR A 9 58.03 -2.17 27.18
C THR A 9 56.64 -2.63 27.69
N GLN A 10 56.18 -3.88 27.48
CA GLN A 10 56.07 -5.01 28.47
C GLN A 10 55.39 -4.68 29.81
N HIS A 11 54.57 -5.50 30.51
CA HIS A 11 54.17 -6.91 30.48
C HIS A 11 53.07 -7.14 31.55
N SER A 12 52.32 -8.25 31.43
CA SER A 12 51.77 -9.17 32.48
C SER A 12 50.86 -8.64 33.61
N ILE A 13 49.59 -9.11 33.73
CA ILE A 13 49.03 -10.38 34.31
C ILE A 13 48.86 -10.35 35.85
N CYS A 14 47.70 -10.91 36.28
CA CYS A 14 47.17 -11.17 37.64
C CYS A 14 46.54 -9.93 38.33
N GLY A 15 45.29 -9.94 38.81
CA GLY A 15 44.46 -11.02 39.36
C GLY A 15 44.40 -10.83 40.88
N LEU A 16 43.20 -10.58 41.44
CA LEU A 16 42.74 -10.68 42.86
C LEU A 16 41.45 -9.83 42.98
N GLU A 17 40.27 -10.44 43.02
CA GLU A 17 39.51 -10.91 44.20
C GLU A 17 38.59 -9.85 44.84
N LEU A 18 37.38 -10.33 45.14
CA LEU A 18 36.17 -9.65 45.59
C LEU A 18 36.27 -9.19 47.05
N ASP A 19 35.67 -8.05 47.41
CA ASP A 19 34.67 -8.03 48.49
C ASP A 19 33.85 -6.74 48.65
N SER A 20 32.65 -6.94 49.22
CA SER A 20 31.78 -6.01 49.95
C SER A 20 30.91 -4.99 49.18
N GLY A 21 29.60 -5.06 49.48
CA GLY A 21 28.54 -4.34 48.80
C GLY A 21 28.29 -2.91 49.26
N ALA A 22 27.70 -2.13 48.35
CA ALA A 22 26.83 -1.01 48.63
C ALA A 22 25.94 -0.78 47.40
N GLN A 23 24.62 -0.78 47.61
CA GLN A 23 23.65 -0.28 46.65
C GLN A 23 23.96 1.17 46.30
N LEU A 24 24.02 1.51 45.02
CA LEU A 24 23.56 2.77 44.45
C LEU A 24 23.44 2.62 42.93
N ALA A 25 22.32 3.13 42.41
CA ALA A 25 21.91 3.09 41.02
C ALA A 25 22.93 3.75 40.07
N GLY A 26 23.05 3.20 38.85
CA GLY A 26 23.85 3.83 37.80
C GLY A 26 24.18 2.91 36.63
N PHE A 27 23.28 2.88 35.64
CA PHE A 27 23.50 2.62 34.21
C PHE A 27 24.65 1.70 33.78
N ILE A 28 24.30 0.48 33.37
CA ILE A 28 25.04 -0.30 32.39
C ILE A 28 24.19 -0.31 31.11
N THR A 29 24.69 0.31 30.05
CA THR A 29 24.18 0.11 28.68
C THR A 29 24.77 -1.17 28.10
N PRO A 30 23.96 -1.96 27.38
CA PRO A 30 24.49 -2.56 26.16
C PRO A 30 23.55 -2.39 24.97
N HIS A 31 24.16 -1.84 23.94
CA HIS A 31 23.80 -1.88 22.54
C HIS A 31 23.43 -3.30 22.07
N ALA A 32 22.14 -3.56 21.77
CA ALA A 32 21.66 -4.47 20.71
C ALA A 32 20.15 -4.81 20.88
N VAL A 33 19.25 -4.07 20.22
CA VAL A 33 18.11 -4.62 19.45
C VAL A 33 17.81 -3.63 18.32
N ARG A 34 18.26 -3.97 17.11
CA ARG A 34 17.91 -3.33 15.84
C ARG A 34 16.79 -4.16 15.19
N SER A 35 16.01 -3.53 14.30
CA SER A 35 15.03 -4.14 13.36
C SER A 35 13.71 -4.58 14.02
N CYS A 36 12.50 -4.52 13.44
CA CYS A 36 11.96 -4.28 12.09
C CYS A 36 10.41 -4.24 12.25
N ALA A 37 9.65 -3.38 11.53
CA ALA A 37 8.22 -3.57 11.14
C ALA A 37 7.57 -2.24 10.69
N ARG A 38 7.07 -2.13 9.44
CA ARG A 38 6.34 -0.94 8.94
C ARG A 38 5.59 -1.25 7.62
N GLU A 39 4.24 -1.10 7.58
CA GLU A 39 3.26 -1.63 6.58
C GLU A 39 2.24 -0.63 5.93
N ALA A 40 1.71 -1.00 4.74
CA ALA A 40 0.70 -0.45 3.78
C ALA A 40 -0.68 0.05 4.32
N LEU A 41 -1.54 0.91 3.71
CA LEU A 41 -1.54 1.72 2.46
C LEU A 41 -2.66 2.82 2.38
N VAL A 42 -2.43 3.80 1.49
CA VAL A 42 -3.09 5.02 0.94
C VAL A 42 -4.02 5.93 1.75
N SER A 43 -4.90 5.46 2.64
CA SER A 43 -5.67 6.40 3.49
C SER A 43 -5.85 5.90 4.93
N VAL A 44 -5.04 4.92 5.32
CA VAL A 44 -4.86 4.49 6.71
C VAL A 44 -3.48 4.92 7.26
N GLN A 45 -2.61 5.49 6.41
CA GLN A 45 -1.19 5.70 6.75
C GLN A 45 -0.83 7.02 7.44
N VAL A 46 -1.65 8.09 7.37
CA VAL A 46 -1.30 9.36 8.03
C VAL A 46 -1.86 9.46 9.47
N GLY A 47 -3.01 8.88 9.77
CA GLY A 47 -3.55 8.79 11.14
C GLY A 47 -2.68 7.97 12.10
N LEU A 48 -2.05 6.89 11.61
CA LEU A 48 -1.30 5.95 12.45
C LEU A 48 0.07 6.44 12.92
N ARG A 49 0.60 7.55 12.36
CA ARG A 49 1.83 8.19 12.86
C ARG A 49 1.68 8.73 14.28
N LYS A 50 0.48 9.15 14.70
CA LYS A 50 0.19 9.55 16.09
C LYS A 50 -0.20 8.35 16.96
N ALA A 51 -0.75 7.30 16.35
CA ALA A 51 -1.27 6.13 17.01
C ALA A 51 -0.20 5.20 17.58
N TRP A 52 0.81 4.83 16.80
CA TRP A 52 1.79 3.84 17.24
C TRP A 52 2.76 4.43 18.27
N ALA A 53 3.19 5.68 18.09
CA ALA A 53 4.11 6.35 19.00
C ALA A 53 3.50 6.70 20.39
N ARG A 54 2.16 6.61 20.54
CA ARG A 54 1.47 6.85 21.83
C ARG A 54 0.68 5.63 22.35
N GLY A 55 0.39 4.64 21.52
CA GLY A 55 -0.36 3.43 21.89
C GLY A 55 0.46 2.34 22.57
N GLN A 56 1.80 2.37 22.46
CA GLN A 56 2.67 1.39 23.14
C GLN A 56 2.80 1.61 24.66
N GLU A 57 2.20 2.66 25.24
CA GLU A 57 2.15 2.83 26.69
C GLU A 57 0.83 2.35 27.32
N ALA A 58 -0.19 1.94 26.55
CA ALA A 58 -1.52 1.63 27.08
C ALA A 58 -2.13 0.26 26.70
N ALA A 59 -1.62 -0.44 25.69
CA ALA A 59 -2.15 -1.75 25.30
C ALA A 59 -1.34 -2.88 25.94
N GLY A 60 -1.82 -3.38 27.08
CA GLY A 60 -1.40 -4.69 27.58
C GLY A 60 -1.73 -5.77 26.55
N ASP A 61 -0.72 -6.55 26.18
CA ASP A 61 -0.69 -7.92 25.65
C ASP A 61 -2.04 -8.64 25.45
N THR A 62 -2.92 -8.14 24.56
CA THR A 62 -4.22 -8.77 24.27
C THR A 62 -4.13 -9.49 22.94
N MET A 63 -3.87 -10.80 22.98
CA MET A 63 -3.85 -11.66 21.79
C MET A 63 -5.20 -11.57 21.05
N VAL A 64 -5.16 -11.34 19.74
CA VAL A 64 -6.34 -11.43 18.86
C VAL A 64 -6.75 -12.90 18.72
N THR A 65 -8.04 -13.17 18.91
CA THR A 65 -8.59 -14.53 18.88
C THR A 65 -9.08 -14.92 17.48
N GLU A 66 -9.12 -16.22 17.18
CA GLU A 66 -9.72 -16.72 15.94
C GLU A 66 -11.19 -16.32 15.80
N GLN A 67 -11.91 -16.19 16.93
CA GLN A 67 -13.30 -15.73 16.97
C GLN A 67 -13.46 -14.27 16.53
N GLU A 68 -12.50 -13.40 16.87
CA GLU A 68 -12.50 -12.00 16.41
C GLU A 68 -12.26 -11.93 14.91
N VAL A 69 -11.31 -12.73 14.38
CA VAL A 69 -11.09 -12.84 12.93
C VAL A 69 -12.35 -13.35 12.22
N GLU A 70 -13.03 -14.35 12.79
CA GLU A 70 -14.30 -14.85 12.26
C GLU A 70 -15.40 -13.79 12.25
N ALA A 71 -15.59 -13.06 13.34
CA ALA A 71 -16.63 -12.03 13.43
C ALA A 71 -16.39 -10.90 12.41
N ILE A 72 -15.14 -10.45 12.23
CA ILE A 72 -14.79 -9.45 11.21
C ILE A 72 -15.01 -10.03 9.80
N GLY A 73 -14.63 -11.30 9.59
CA GLY A 73 -14.85 -12.00 8.33
C GLY A 73 -16.33 -12.12 7.95
N GLN A 74 -17.21 -12.36 8.93
CA GLN A 74 -18.66 -12.37 8.72
C GLN A 74 -19.17 -11.00 8.25
N THR A 75 -18.67 -9.90 8.81
CA THR A 75 -19.00 -8.54 8.33
C THR A 75 -18.54 -8.33 6.88
N LEU A 76 -17.34 -8.79 6.52
CA LEU A 76 -16.81 -8.63 5.16
C LEU A 76 -17.67 -9.34 4.10
N VAL A 77 -18.10 -10.57 4.37
CA VAL A 77 -18.82 -11.39 3.39
C VAL A 77 -20.34 -11.16 3.37
N ASP A 78 -20.88 -10.38 4.30
CA ASP A 78 -22.33 -10.12 4.39
C ASP A 78 -22.74 -9.00 3.42
N PRO A 79 -23.48 -9.29 2.33
CA PRO A 79 -23.91 -8.29 1.36
C PRO A 79 -24.99 -7.35 1.91
N GLN A 80 -25.54 -7.61 3.10
CA GLN A 80 -26.45 -6.68 3.78
C GLN A 80 -25.70 -5.60 4.57
N GLN A 81 -24.39 -5.75 4.78
CA GLN A 81 -23.58 -4.70 5.42
C GLN A 81 -23.32 -3.55 4.44
N PRO A 82 -23.35 -2.29 4.92
CA PRO A 82 -22.93 -1.14 4.12
C PRO A 82 -21.51 -1.32 3.59
N LEU A 83 -21.24 -0.81 2.40
CA LEU A 83 -19.95 -1.00 1.74
C LEU A 83 -18.78 -0.52 2.62
N GLN A 84 -18.90 0.67 3.21
CA GLN A 84 -17.92 1.20 4.16
C GLN A 84 -17.59 0.25 5.32
N ALA A 85 -18.58 -0.47 5.88
CA ALA A 85 -18.36 -1.39 6.99
C ALA A 85 -17.57 -2.63 6.53
N ARG A 86 -17.82 -3.07 5.30
CA ARG A 86 -17.11 -4.18 4.66
C ARG A 86 -15.66 -3.80 4.34
N PHE A 87 -15.41 -2.57 3.87
CA PHE A 87 -14.05 -2.04 3.68
C PHE A 87 -13.28 -1.95 5.00
N ARG A 88 -13.91 -1.44 6.07
CA ARG A 88 -13.29 -1.42 7.42
C ARG A 88 -12.93 -2.84 7.88
N ALA A 89 -13.84 -3.80 7.69
CA ALA A 89 -13.58 -5.20 8.01
C ALA A 89 -12.42 -5.78 7.18
N LEU A 90 -12.38 -5.52 5.87
CA LEU A 90 -11.30 -5.93 4.97
C LEU A 90 -9.94 -5.40 5.44
N PHE A 91 -9.82 -4.10 5.70
CA PHE A 91 -8.57 -3.50 6.15
C PHE A 91 -8.15 -3.97 7.54
N THR A 92 -9.11 -4.22 8.45
CA THR A 92 -8.79 -4.85 9.73
C THR A 92 -8.22 -6.26 9.50
N LEU A 93 -8.84 -7.10 8.65
CA LEU A 93 -8.32 -8.44 8.32
C LEU A 93 -6.93 -8.38 7.67
N ARG A 94 -6.68 -7.41 6.78
CA ARG A 94 -5.37 -7.17 6.17
C ARG A 94 -4.30 -6.87 7.23
N GLY A 95 -4.61 -6.03 8.21
CA GLY A 95 -3.70 -5.71 9.31
C GLY A 95 -3.50 -6.86 10.31
N LEU A 96 -4.51 -7.72 10.51
CA LEU A 96 -4.39 -8.91 11.35
C LEU A 96 -3.57 -10.01 10.69
N GLY A 97 -3.75 -10.18 9.38
CA GLY A 97 -3.07 -11.19 8.59
C GLY A 97 -3.38 -12.64 9.01
N GLY A 98 -2.57 -13.56 8.51
CA GLY A 98 -2.69 -14.98 8.82
C GLY A 98 -3.73 -15.74 7.99
N PRO A 99 -3.80 -17.08 8.15
CA PRO A 99 -4.57 -17.95 7.26
C PRO A 99 -6.08 -17.74 7.40
N GLY A 100 -6.57 -17.41 8.61
CA GLY A 100 -7.97 -17.09 8.84
C GLY A 100 -8.41 -15.84 8.09
N ALA A 101 -7.62 -14.77 8.15
CA ALA A 101 -7.90 -13.54 7.41
C ALA A 101 -7.89 -13.77 5.90
N ILE A 102 -6.87 -14.47 5.37
CA ILE A 102 -6.81 -14.84 3.94
C ILE A 102 -8.05 -15.62 3.52
N THR A 103 -8.49 -16.58 4.34
CA THR A 103 -9.69 -17.37 4.06
C THR A 103 -10.94 -16.51 3.96
N TRP A 104 -11.13 -15.56 4.88
CA TRP A 104 -12.30 -14.67 4.86
C TRP A 104 -12.26 -13.67 3.71
N ILE A 105 -11.10 -13.08 3.42
CA ILE A 105 -10.92 -12.19 2.26
C ILE A 105 -11.22 -12.96 0.97
N SER A 106 -10.70 -14.18 0.84
CA SER A 106 -10.91 -15.04 -0.34
C SER A 106 -12.37 -15.39 -0.61
N ARG A 107 -13.21 -15.49 0.44
CA ARG A 107 -14.65 -15.83 0.31
C ARG A 107 -15.46 -14.71 -0.32
N ALA A 108 -14.97 -13.47 -0.32
CA ALA A 108 -15.70 -12.31 -0.82
C ALA A 108 -15.51 -12.05 -2.33
N PHE A 109 -14.73 -12.87 -3.05
CA PHE A 109 -14.52 -12.71 -4.50
C PHE A 109 -15.76 -13.00 -5.37
N ASP A 110 -16.81 -13.58 -4.80
CA ASP A 110 -18.11 -13.79 -5.45
C ASP A 110 -19.06 -12.58 -5.29
N ASP A 111 -18.60 -11.45 -4.73
CA ASP A 111 -19.41 -10.25 -4.55
C ASP A 111 -19.71 -9.51 -5.88
N ASP A 112 -20.86 -8.82 -5.92
CA ASP A 112 -21.27 -8.05 -7.10
C ASP A 112 -20.49 -6.73 -7.28
N SER A 113 -19.79 -6.24 -6.25
CA SER A 113 -18.99 -5.01 -6.31
C SER A 113 -17.60 -5.30 -6.87
N ALA A 114 -17.34 -4.86 -8.10
CA ALA A 114 -16.00 -4.89 -8.70
C ALA A 114 -14.98 -4.10 -7.86
N LEU A 115 -15.41 -3.00 -7.24
CA LEU A 115 -14.57 -2.21 -6.34
C LEU A 115 -14.11 -3.04 -5.14
N LEU A 116 -15.04 -3.69 -4.44
CA LEU A 116 -14.70 -4.53 -3.30
C LEU A 116 -13.78 -5.67 -3.72
N LYS A 117 -14.14 -6.40 -4.79
CA LYS A 117 -13.34 -7.54 -5.29
C LYS A 117 -11.90 -7.15 -5.64
N HIS A 118 -11.71 -5.99 -6.28
CA HIS A 118 -10.39 -5.42 -6.52
C HIS A 118 -9.64 -5.21 -5.20
N GLU A 119 -10.26 -4.54 -4.22
CA GLU A 119 -9.64 -4.27 -2.93
C GLU A 119 -9.26 -5.55 -2.15
N LEU A 120 -10.01 -6.65 -2.32
CA LEU A 120 -9.65 -7.96 -1.76
C LEU A 120 -8.30 -8.43 -2.33
N ALA A 121 -8.13 -8.37 -3.65
CA ALA A 121 -6.89 -8.78 -4.31
C ALA A 121 -5.71 -7.91 -3.89
N TYR A 122 -5.92 -6.59 -3.85
CA TYR A 122 -4.96 -5.63 -3.37
C TYR A 122 -4.48 -5.97 -1.95
N CYS A 123 -5.42 -6.13 -1.01
CA CYS A 123 -5.11 -6.47 0.38
C CYS A 123 -4.29 -7.77 0.49
N LEU A 124 -4.66 -8.80 -0.27
CA LEU A 124 -3.90 -10.07 -0.30
C LEU A 124 -2.48 -9.89 -0.83
N GLY A 125 -2.28 -9.05 -1.86
CA GLY A 125 -0.97 -8.69 -2.37
C GLY A 125 -0.11 -7.99 -1.32
N GLN A 126 -0.70 -7.00 -0.64
CA GLN A 126 -0.04 -6.19 0.40
C GLN A 126 0.22 -6.94 1.71
N MET A 127 -0.40 -8.11 1.90
CA MET A 127 -0.08 -9.03 2.99
C MET A 127 1.18 -9.86 2.70
N GLN A 128 1.63 -9.93 1.45
CA GLN A 128 2.79 -10.67 0.97
C GLN A 128 2.82 -12.15 1.40
N ASP A 129 1.64 -12.75 1.60
CA ASP A 129 1.51 -14.12 2.07
C ASP A 129 1.24 -15.08 0.91
N SER A 130 2.18 -16.00 0.65
CA SER A 130 2.07 -16.97 -0.44
C SER A 130 0.84 -17.88 -0.35
N ARG A 131 0.17 -17.99 0.81
CA ARG A 131 -1.09 -18.73 0.95
C ARG A 131 -2.23 -18.12 0.13
N ALA A 132 -2.13 -16.85 -0.26
CA ALA A 132 -3.11 -16.18 -1.11
C ALA A 132 -2.93 -16.48 -2.62
N ILE A 133 -1.79 -17.05 -3.04
CA ILE A 133 -1.49 -17.30 -4.46
C ILE A 133 -2.59 -18.11 -5.16
N PRO A 134 -3.12 -19.22 -4.60
CA PRO A 134 -4.13 -20.02 -5.29
C PRO A 134 -5.38 -19.21 -5.67
N VAL A 135 -5.93 -18.41 -4.73
CA VAL A 135 -7.13 -17.61 -5.02
C VAL A 135 -6.83 -16.49 -6.02
N LEU A 136 -5.66 -15.85 -5.94
CA LEU A 136 -5.27 -14.80 -6.88
C LEU A 136 -5.07 -15.34 -8.30
N LEU A 137 -4.53 -16.56 -8.43
CA LEU A 137 -4.45 -17.24 -9.73
C LEU A 137 -5.82 -17.56 -10.29
N ASP A 138 -6.76 -18.00 -9.47
CA ASP A 138 -8.13 -18.28 -9.91
C ASP A 138 -8.82 -17.00 -10.41
N VAL A 139 -8.66 -15.88 -9.68
CA VAL A 139 -9.20 -14.56 -10.07
C VAL A 139 -8.57 -14.05 -11.37
N LEU A 140 -7.23 -14.12 -11.51
CA LEU A 140 -6.53 -13.69 -12.73
C LEU A 140 -7.00 -14.47 -13.98
N ARG A 141 -7.27 -15.77 -13.80
CA ARG A 141 -7.69 -16.70 -14.87
C ARG A 141 -9.16 -16.55 -15.25
N ASP A 142 -10.00 -16.09 -14.34
CA ASP A 142 -11.44 -15.99 -14.58
C ASP A 142 -11.78 -14.79 -15.48
N THR A 143 -12.04 -15.05 -16.76
CA THR A 143 -12.42 -14.03 -17.74
C THR A 143 -13.83 -13.46 -17.52
N ARG A 144 -14.56 -13.93 -16.50
CA ARG A 144 -15.84 -13.33 -16.07
C ARG A 144 -15.65 -12.20 -15.07
N GLN A 145 -14.50 -12.15 -14.39
CA GLN A 145 -14.12 -11.03 -13.54
C GLN A 145 -13.83 -9.79 -14.39
N GLU A 146 -14.13 -8.63 -13.84
CA GLU A 146 -13.90 -7.35 -14.50
C GLU A 146 -12.39 -7.10 -14.71
N PRO A 147 -12.00 -6.33 -15.75
CA PRO A 147 -10.60 -5.96 -15.98
C PRO A 147 -9.91 -5.41 -14.72
N MET A 148 -10.61 -4.59 -13.93
CA MET A 148 -10.06 -4.04 -12.68
C MET A 148 -9.66 -5.13 -11.68
N VAL A 149 -10.55 -6.09 -11.46
CA VAL A 149 -10.32 -7.18 -10.50
C VAL A 149 -9.18 -8.09 -10.97
N ARG A 150 -9.12 -8.37 -12.28
CA ARG A 150 -8.09 -9.24 -12.87
C ARG A 150 -6.70 -8.60 -12.85
N HIS A 151 -6.58 -7.29 -13.14
CA HIS A 151 -5.27 -6.64 -13.03
C HIS A 151 -4.80 -6.66 -11.58
N GLU A 152 -5.68 -6.37 -10.62
CA GLU A 152 -5.29 -6.29 -9.21
C GLU A 152 -4.82 -7.64 -8.67
N ALA A 153 -5.44 -8.73 -9.13
CA ALA A 153 -4.93 -10.07 -8.84
C ALA A 153 -3.54 -10.33 -9.45
N GLY A 154 -3.29 -9.86 -10.68
CA GLY A 154 -1.98 -9.93 -11.33
C GLY A 154 -0.90 -9.12 -10.59
N GLU A 155 -1.23 -7.92 -10.14
CA GLU A 155 -0.35 -7.07 -9.35
C GLU A 155 -0.06 -7.69 -7.99
N ALA A 156 -1.08 -8.18 -7.29
CA ALA A 156 -0.96 -8.85 -6.01
C ALA A 156 -0.01 -10.06 -6.05
N LEU A 157 -0.04 -10.84 -7.13
CA LEU A 157 0.92 -11.92 -7.36
C LEU A 157 2.36 -11.40 -7.46
N GLY A 158 2.59 -10.25 -8.12
CA GLY A 158 3.87 -9.57 -8.15
C GLY A 158 4.29 -8.97 -6.79
N ALA A 159 3.34 -8.43 -6.02
CA ALA A 159 3.56 -7.88 -4.69
C ALA A 159 3.96 -8.95 -3.65
N ILE A 160 3.37 -10.14 -3.73
CA ILE A 160 3.75 -11.30 -2.90
C ILE A 160 5.22 -11.67 -3.11
N GLY A 161 5.79 -11.42 -4.30
CA GLY A 161 7.21 -11.60 -4.54
C GLY A 161 7.67 -13.06 -4.66
N ASN A 162 6.73 -14.02 -4.72
CA ASN A 162 7.06 -15.43 -4.86
C ASN A 162 7.39 -15.76 -6.33
N PRO A 163 8.62 -16.22 -6.64
CA PRO A 163 9.04 -16.47 -8.03
C PRO A 163 8.28 -17.61 -8.73
N ASP A 164 7.56 -18.47 -8.00
CA ASP A 164 6.81 -19.59 -8.57
C ASP A 164 5.66 -19.12 -9.49
N VAL A 165 5.24 -17.86 -9.37
CA VAL A 165 4.17 -17.27 -10.20
C VAL A 165 4.72 -16.59 -11.47
N LEU A 166 6.04 -16.59 -11.69
CA LEU A 166 6.66 -15.86 -12.81
C LEU A 166 6.20 -16.36 -14.18
N GLU A 167 6.12 -17.67 -14.40
CA GLU A 167 5.74 -18.23 -15.70
C GLU A 167 4.28 -17.93 -16.05
N VAL A 168 3.38 -17.92 -15.06
CA VAL A 168 1.98 -17.55 -15.30
C VAL A 168 1.84 -16.04 -15.55
N LEU A 169 2.60 -15.19 -14.86
CA LEU A 169 2.63 -13.76 -15.18
C LEU A 169 3.16 -13.51 -16.60
N LYS A 170 4.19 -14.24 -17.04
CA LYS A 170 4.68 -14.18 -18.43
C LYS A 170 3.65 -14.65 -19.45
N GLN A 171 2.86 -15.67 -19.11
CA GLN A 171 1.74 -16.10 -19.95
C GLN A 171 0.70 -14.98 -20.09
N TYR A 172 0.26 -14.40 -18.97
CA TYR A 172 -0.77 -13.34 -18.95
C TYR A 172 -0.26 -11.96 -19.38
N SER A 173 1.05 -11.80 -19.59
CA SER A 173 1.63 -10.61 -20.24
C SER A 173 1.15 -10.39 -21.68
N ASN A 174 0.47 -11.38 -22.26
CA ASN A 174 -0.16 -11.32 -23.58
C ASN A 174 -1.69 -11.49 -23.51
N ASP A 175 -2.31 -11.20 -22.37
CA ASP A 175 -3.77 -11.24 -22.21
C ASP A 175 -4.45 -10.27 -23.20
N PRO A 176 -5.62 -10.61 -23.76
CA PRO A 176 -6.34 -9.69 -24.65
C PRO A 176 -6.87 -8.43 -23.93
N VAL A 177 -7.00 -8.46 -22.60
CA VAL A 177 -7.33 -7.28 -21.79
C VAL A 177 -6.04 -6.53 -21.47
N ILE A 178 -5.90 -5.32 -22.01
CA ILE A 178 -4.63 -4.58 -21.97
C ILE A 178 -4.17 -4.28 -20.54
N GLU A 179 -5.10 -3.97 -19.63
CA GLU A 179 -4.80 -3.71 -18.22
C GLU A 179 -4.17 -4.95 -17.57
N VAL A 180 -4.69 -6.14 -17.87
CA VAL A 180 -4.15 -7.42 -17.34
C VAL A 180 -2.78 -7.71 -17.95
N ALA A 181 -2.61 -7.48 -19.26
CA ALA A 181 -1.35 -7.69 -19.95
C ALA A 181 -0.23 -6.79 -19.40
N GLU A 182 -0.49 -5.48 -19.31
CA GLU A 182 0.46 -4.50 -18.80
C GLU A 182 0.81 -4.78 -17.32
N THR A 183 -0.17 -5.09 -16.48
CA THR A 183 0.08 -5.45 -15.07
C THR A 183 0.94 -6.69 -14.95
N CYS A 184 0.66 -7.75 -15.72
CA CYS A 184 1.45 -8.96 -15.66
C CYS A 184 2.89 -8.75 -16.18
N GLN A 185 3.08 -7.85 -17.15
CA GLN A 185 4.41 -7.44 -17.61
C GLN A 185 5.18 -6.70 -16.51
N LEU A 186 4.54 -5.76 -15.81
CA LEU A 186 5.13 -5.04 -14.67
C LEU A 186 5.47 -5.99 -13.53
N ALA A 187 4.55 -6.87 -13.15
CA ALA A 187 4.73 -7.86 -12.09
C ALA A 187 5.88 -8.84 -12.42
N ALA A 188 5.95 -9.34 -13.66
CA ALA A 188 7.07 -10.19 -14.09
C ALA A 188 8.42 -9.46 -14.01
N GLN A 189 8.49 -8.20 -14.49
CA GLN A 189 9.69 -7.38 -14.41
C GLN A 189 10.08 -7.07 -12.96
N ARG A 190 9.11 -6.85 -12.07
CA ARG A 190 9.33 -6.71 -10.63
C ARG A 190 9.95 -7.96 -10.02
N LEU A 191 9.41 -9.15 -10.30
CA LEU A 191 9.97 -10.41 -9.79
C LEU A 191 11.40 -10.63 -10.29
N GLU A 192 11.65 -10.36 -11.57
CA GLU A 192 13.00 -10.42 -12.16
C GLU A 192 13.95 -9.43 -11.48
N TRP A 193 13.48 -8.21 -11.18
CA TRP A 193 14.26 -7.23 -10.43
C TRP A 193 14.60 -7.72 -9.01
N LEU A 194 13.63 -8.29 -8.27
CA LEU A 194 13.83 -8.84 -6.92
C LEU A 194 14.85 -9.99 -6.93
N GLN A 195 14.80 -10.87 -7.93
CA GLN A 195 15.79 -11.95 -8.11
C GLN A 195 17.20 -11.41 -8.32
N GLN A 196 17.36 -10.33 -9.10
CA GLN A 196 18.66 -9.70 -9.37
C GLN A 196 19.22 -8.96 -8.15
N HIS A 197 18.37 -8.34 -7.34
CA HIS A 197 18.77 -7.47 -6.22
C HIS A 197 18.71 -8.17 -4.85
N ARG A 198 18.47 -9.49 -4.81
CA ARG A 198 18.38 -10.34 -3.61
C ARG A 198 17.29 -9.90 -2.60
N GLY A 199 16.10 -9.56 -3.11
CA GLY A 199 14.93 -9.22 -2.29
C GLY A 199 14.51 -7.76 -2.44
N GLU A 200 13.64 -7.31 -1.52
CA GLU A 200 13.11 -5.94 -1.50
C GLU A 200 14.23 -4.88 -1.38
N PRO A 201 13.99 -3.64 -1.86
CA PRO A 201 14.96 -2.55 -1.73
C PRO A 201 15.49 -2.41 -0.29
N ALA A 202 16.81 -2.30 -0.13
CA ALA A 202 17.49 -2.28 1.17
C ALA A 202 17.11 -1.09 2.07
N VAL A 203 16.47 -0.06 1.53
CA VAL A 203 15.93 1.09 2.25
C VAL A 203 14.44 1.13 1.99
N ALA A 204 13.63 0.90 3.03
CA ALA A 204 12.20 1.14 2.97
C ALA A 204 11.97 2.61 2.60
N GLY A 205 11.20 2.84 1.53
CA GLY A 205 10.82 4.17 1.08
C GLY A 205 9.99 4.92 2.13
N PRO A 206 9.58 6.17 1.85
CA PRO A 206 8.72 6.95 2.74
C PRO A 206 7.32 6.33 2.89
N TYR A 207 6.94 5.45 1.97
CA TYR A 207 5.70 4.69 1.95
C TYR A 207 5.95 3.24 2.32
N LEU A 208 4.97 2.62 2.94
CA LEU A 208 5.06 1.24 3.44
C LEU A 208 4.35 0.25 2.51
N SER A 209 4.01 0.75 1.33
CA SER A 209 3.38 0.02 0.26
C SER A 209 4.35 -0.93 -0.42
N VAL A 210 3.84 -2.06 -0.87
CA VAL A 210 4.54 -2.91 -1.82
C VAL A 210 4.17 -2.42 -3.21
N ASP A 211 5.07 -1.67 -3.82
CA ASP A 211 4.82 -1.03 -5.11
C ASP A 211 5.15 -1.97 -6.30
N PRO A 212 4.41 -1.87 -7.43
CA PRO A 212 4.63 -2.67 -8.63
C PRO A 212 5.98 -2.43 -9.31
N ALA A 213 6.68 -1.34 -9.00
CA ALA A 213 8.06 -1.10 -9.43
C ALA A 213 8.88 -0.41 -8.33
N PRO A 214 10.19 -0.69 -8.22
CA PRO A 214 11.06 0.03 -7.30
C PRO A 214 11.29 1.48 -7.79
N PRO A 215 11.43 2.48 -6.91
CA PRO A 215 11.69 3.85 -7.35
C PRO A 215 12.99 3.95 -8.18
N ALA A 216 13.01 4.89 -9.12
CA ALA A 216 14.22 5.26 -9.85
C ALA A 216 15.29 5.85 -8.92
N GLU A 217 16.57 5.68 -9.26
CA GLU A 217 17.67 6.26 -8.48
C GLU A 217 17.82 7.78 -8.67
N GLU A 218 17.32 8.29 -9.80
CA GLU A 218 17.30 9.71 -10.12
C GLU A 218 16.45 10.50 -9.10
N ARG A 219 16.91 11.70 -8.74
CA ARG A 219 16.28 12.55 -7.71
C ARG A 219 15.81 13.90 -8.22
N ASP A 220 16.23 14.27 -9.43
CA ASP A 220 15.81 15.51 -10.08
C ASP A 220 14.39 15.37 -10.64
N VAL A 221 13.46 16.14 -10.08
CA VAL A 221 12.03 16.10 -10.42
C VAL A 221 11.81 16.38 -11.91
N GLY A 222 12.58 17.30 -12.52
CA GLY A 222 12.47 17.62 -13.94
C GLY A 222 12.87 16.45 -14.85
N ARG A 223 13.96 15.74 -14.53
CA ARG A 223 14.37 14.54 -15.27
C ARG A 223 13.40 13.38 -15.06
N LEU A 224 12.94 13.16 -13.83
CA LEU A 224 11.92 12.14 -13.54
C LEU A 224 10.62 12.40 -14.29
N ARG A 225 10.16 13.65 -14.33
CA ARG A 225 9.02 14.09 -15.16
C ARG A 225 9.24 13.76 -16.64
N GLY A 226 10.45 14.01 -17.15
CA GLY A 226 10.82 13.67 -18.52
C GLY A 226 10.62 12.18 -18.82
N VAL A 227 11.09 11.29 -17.94
CA VAL A 227 10.91 9.84 -18.08
C VAL A 227 9.44 9.44 -17.94
N LEU A 228 8.73 9.97 -16.95
CA LEU A 228 7.32 9.66 -16.68
C LEU A 228 6.42 9.88 -17.91
N LEU A 229 6.63 10.99 -18.62
CA LEU A 229 5.79 11.46 -19.71
C LEU A 229 6.27 11.01 -21.10
N ASP A 230 7.41 10.34 -21.20
CA ASP A 230 7.95 9.85 -22.47
C ASP A 230 7.34 8.48 -22.83
N GLU A 231 6.38 8.48 -23.77
CA GLU A 231 5.71 7.26 -24.23
C GLU A 231 6.62 6.29 -25.01
N ALA A 232 7.83 6.71 -25.37
CA ALA A 232 8.83 5.80 -25.93
C ALA A 232 9.57 4.98 -24.84
N GLN A 233 9.47 5.36 -23.57
CA GLN A 233 10.08 4.61 -22.47
C GLN A 233 9.27 3.35 -22.13
N PRO A 234 9.95 2.25 -21.74
CA PRO A 234 9.27 1.08 -21.19
C PRO A 234 8.38 1.45 -20.00
N LEU A 235 7.20 0.82 -19.91
CA LEU A 235 6.23 1.11 -18.86
C LEU A 235 6.82 0.97 -17.45
N PHE A 236 7.65 -0.05 -17.24
CA PHE A 236 8.33 -0.25 -15.95
C PHE A 236 9.21 0.93 -15.57
N ASP A 237 10.04 1.46 -16.49
CA ASP A 237 10.88 2.64 -16.20
C ASP A 237 10.05 3.89 -15.90
N ARG A 238 8.90 4.05 -16.57
CA ARG A 238 7.95 5.12 -16.27
C ARG A 238 7.35 4.97 -14.87
N TYR A 239 7.01 3.75 -14.45
CA TYR A 239 6.57 3.44 -13.09
C TYR A 239 7.67 3.72 -12.05
N ARG A 240 8.93 3.35 -12.33
CA ARG A 240 10.06 3.68 -11.45
C ARG A 240 10.19 5.19 -11.26
N ALA A 241 10.02 5.98 -12.32
CA ALA A 241 10.02 7.43 -12.25
C ALA A 241 8.80 7.97 -11.46
N MET A 242 7.63 7.35 -11.64
CA MET A 242 6.40 7.66 -10.90
C MET A 242 6.59 7.53 -9.38
N PHE A 243 7.09 6.39 -8.91
CA PHE A 243 7.34 6.18 -7.48
C PHE A 243 8.46 7.08 -6.94
N ALA A 244 9.50 7.35 -7.72
CA ALA A 244 10.52 8.33 -7.33
C ALA A 244 9.96 9.75 -7.18
N LEU A 245 9.02 10.18 -8.04
CA LEU A 245 8.33 11.47 -7.90
C LEU A 245 7.45 11.50 -6.65
N ARG A 246 6.69 10.43 -6.40
CA ARG A 246 5.90 10.30 -5.16
C ARG A 246 6.79 10.43 -3.94
N ASP A 247 7.91 9.71 -3.92
CA ASP A 247 8.85 9.68 -2.80
C ASP A 247 9.58 11.03 -2.61
N ALA A 248 9.86 11.76 -3.68
CA ALA A 248 10.41 13.11 -3.63
C ALA A 248 9.42 14.11 -3.01
N GLY A 249 8.14 13.96 -3.35
CA GLY A 249 7.03 14.72 -2.82
C GLY A 249 7.08 16.24 -3.12
N GLY A 250 6.22 16.98 -2.43
CA GLY A 250 6.08 18.42 -2.63
C GLY A 250 5.32 18.82 -3.90
N LYS A 251 5.11 20.12 -4.07
CA LYS A 251 4.24 20.67 -5.12
C LYS A 251 4.72 20.36 -6.53
N GLU A 252 6.02 20.44 -6.78
CA GLU A 252 6.58 20.22 -8.12
C GLU A 252 6.37 18.78 -8.57
N ALA A 253 6.67 17.80 -7.71
CA ALA A 253 6.46 16.40 -8.03
C ALA A 253 4.96 16.05 -8.15
N ALA A 254 4.10 16.62 -7.30
CA ALA A 254 2.65 16.44 -7.41
C ALA A 254 2.10 16.93 -8.76
N LEU A 255 2.58 18.08 -9.25
CA LEU A 255 2.16 18.59 -10.56
C LEU A 255 2.73 17.76 -11.71
N ALA A 256 3.98 17.31 -11.62
CA ALA A 256 4.59 16.42 -12.60
C ALA A 256 3.84 15.08 -12.71
N LEU A 257 3.45 14.49 -11.58
CA LEU A 257 2.61 13.29 -11.52
C LEU A 257 1.25 13.55 -12.16
N ALA A 258 0.58 14.65 -11.80
CA ALA A 258 -0.75 14.96 -12.31
C ALA A 258 -0.78 15.09 -13.85
N GLU A 259 0.29 15.60 -14.49
CA GLU A 259 0.39 15.59 -15.95
C GLU A 259 0.27 14.18 -16.56
N GLY A 260 0.70 13.16 -15.83
CA GLY A 260 0.55 11.74 -16.19
C GLY A 260 -0.90 11.28 -16.40
N LEU A 261 -1.89 11.95 -15.78
CA LEU A 261 -3.32 11.69 -15.99
C LEU A 261 -3.79 11.98 -17.43
N HIS A 262 -2.93 12.48 -18.31
CA HIS A 262 -3.28 12.83 -19.69
C HIS A 262 -2.49 12.02 -20.74
N CYS A 263 -1.76 10.98 -20.33
CA CYS A 263 -0.94 10.17 -21.24
C CYS A 263 -0.97 8.68 -20.88
N GLY A 264 -0.36 7.84 -21.72
CA GLY A 264 -0.23 6.41 -21.48
C GLY A 264 -1.56 5.64 -21.48
N SER A 265 -1.51 4.41 -20.97
CA SER A 265 -2.66 3.51 -20.87
C SER A 265 -3.59 3.88 -19.71
N ALA A 266 -4.75 3.23 -19.65
CA ALA A 266 -5.64 3.37 -18.49
C ALA A 266 -4.99 2.86 -17.20
N LEU A 267 -4.20 1.78 -17.26
CA LEU A 267 -3.44 1.27 -16.12
C LEU A 267 -2.44 2.32 -15.62
N PHE A 268 -1.68 2.94 -16.53
CA PHE A 268 -0.74 4.00 -16.16
C PHE A 268 -1.45 5.19 -15.48
N ARG A 269 -2.58 5.65 -16.03
CA ARG A 269 -3.32 6.78 -15.45
C ARG A 269 -3.97 6.44 -14.11
N HIS A 270 -4.45 5.21 -13.94
CA HIS A 270 -4.92 4.70 -12.66
C HIS A 270 -3.80 4.79 -11.62
N GLU A 271 -2.61 4.27 -11.92
CA GLU A 271 -1.47 4.32 -11.00
C GLU A 271 -1.07 5.77 -10.63
N ILE A 272 -1.15 6.70 -11.58
CA ILE A 272 -0.96 8.13 -11.30
C ILE A 272 -1.97 8.62 -10.26
N GLY A 273 -3.24 8.26 -10.41
CA GLY A 273 -4.28 8.56 -9.42
C GLY A 273 -3.91 8.03 -8.03
N TYR A 274 -3.48 6.77 -7.98
CA TYR A 274 -3.11 6.06 -6.76
C TYR A 274 -1.95 6.74 -6.03
N VAL A 275 -0.84 7.02 -6.72
CA VAL A 275 0.32 7.68 -6.10
C VAL A 275 0.04 9.15 -5.72
N LEU A 276 -0.88 9.83 -6.41
CA LEU A 276 -1.34 11.16 -6.02
C LEU A 276 -2.20 11.10 -4.76
N GLY A 277 -3.03 10.06 -4.62
CA GLY A 277 -3.74 9.73 -3.40
C GLY A 277 -2.79 9.49 -2.24
N GLN A 278 -1.73 8.71 -2.44
CA GLN A 278 -0.67 8.49 -1.43
C GLN A 278 0.08 9.76 -1.06
N LEU A 279 0.38 10.60 -2.05
CA LEU A 279 1.11 11.85 -1.86
C LEU A 279 0.28 12.89 -1.10
N GLN A 280 -1.05 12.83 -1.19
CA GLN A 280 -2.02 13.71 -0.51
C GLN A 280 -1.75 15.22 -0.70
N HIS A 281 -1.10 15.60 -1.81
CA HIS A 281 -0.72 16.98 -2.05
C HIS A 281 -1.84 17.73 -2.80
N GLU A 282 -2.40 18.77 -2.17
CA GLU A 282 -3.56 19.51 -2.65
C GLU A 282 -3.42 20.09 -4.08
N ALA A 283 -2.19 20.34 -4.54
CA ALA A 283 -1.95 20.81 -5.91
C ALA A 283 -2.47 19.87 -7.01
N ALA A 284 -2.69 18.57 -6.71
CA ALA A 284 -3.22 17.60 -7.66
C ALA A 284 -4.76 17.61 -7.78
N VAL A 285 -5.46 18.19 -6.79
CA VAL A 285 -6.93 18.17 -6.68
C VAL A 285 -7.63 18.64 -7.97
N PRO A 286 -7.21 19.75 -8.63
CA PRO A 286 -7.89 20.18 -9.85
C PRO A 286 -7.86 19.14 -10.97
N GLN A 287 -6.75 18.42 -11.15
CA GLN A 287 -6.62 17.42 -12.21
C GLN A 287 -7.28 16.09 -11.85
N LEU A 288 -7.22 15.67 -10.58
CA LEU A 288 -7.97 14.51 -10.09
C LEU A 288 -9.48 14.73 -10.26
N ALA A 289 -10.00 15.89 -9.84
CA ALA A 289 -11.41 16.23 -10.00
C ALA A 289 -11.82 16.34 -11.47
N ALA A 290 -10.98 16.93 -12.32
CA ALA A 290 -11.23 16.98 -13.75
C ALA A 290 -11.25 15.59 -14.39
N THR A 291 -10.39 14.67 -13.95
CA THR A 291 -10.34 13.29 -14.47
C THR A 291 -11.56 12.48 -14.01
N LEU A 292 -11.94 12.57 -12.74
CA LEU A 292 -13.18 11.98 -12.23
C LEU A 292 -14.42 12.46 -13.01
N ALA A 293 -14.45 13.74 -13.40
CA ALA A 293 -15.55 14.34 -14.15
C ALA A 293 -15.63 13.91 -15.63
N GLN A 294 -14.57 13.33 -16.20
CA GLN A 294 -14.53 12.91 -17.60
C GLN A 294 -15.28 11.60 -17.79
N ARG A 295 -16.54 11.67 -18.25
CA ARG A 295 -17.36 10.48 -18.52
C ARG A 295 -16.80 9.51 -19.57
N ALA A 296 -15.92 9.99 -20.44
CA ALA A 296 -15.27 9.17 -21.45
C ALA A 296 -14.00 8.46 -20.94
N GLU A 297 -13.52 8.82 -19.75
CA GLU A 297 -12.38 8.16 -19.12
C GLU A 297 -12.76 6.76 -18.63
N ASN A 298 -11.78 5.85 -18.62
CA ASN A 298 -11.93 4.49 -18.12
C ASN A 298 -12.41 4.53 -16.65
N PRO A 299 -13.45 3.76 -16.27
CA PRO A 299 -13.96 3.71 -14.89
C PRO A 299 -12.88 3.39 -13.85
N MET A 300 -11.85 2.63 -14.22
CA MET A 300 -10.68 2.31 -13.39
C MET A 300 -9.93 3.57 -12.96
N VAL A 301 -9.58 4.43 -13.92
CA VAL A 301 -8.91 5.71 -13.64
C VAL A 301 -9.80 6.66 -12.83
N ARG A 302 -11.10 6.67 -13.13
CA ARG A 302 -12.07 7.53 -12.45
C ARG A 302 -12.27 7.14 -10.99
N HIS A 303 -12.32 5.84 -10.67
CA HIS A 303 -12.42 5.39 -9.28
C HIS A 303 -11.19 5.80 -8.48
N GLU A 304 -10.01 5.62 -9.06
CA GLU A 304 -8.75 5.90 -8.36
C GLU A 304 -8.58 7.40 -8.10
N CYS A 305 -9.03 8.22 -9.05
CA CYS A 305 -9.13 9.66 -8.82
C CYS A 305 -10.14 10.02 -7.70
N ALA A 306 -11.24 9.29 -7.57
CA ALA A 306 -12.19 9.49 -6.48
C ALA A 306 -11.56 9.14 -5.12
N GLU A 307 -10.89 8.01 -5.01
CA GLU A 307 -10.22 7.59 -3.78
C GLU A 307 -9.10 8.55 -3.38
N ALA A 308 -8.28 8.99 -4.35
CA ALA A 308 -7.26 10.01 -4.13
C ALA A 308 -7.86 11.33 -3.60
N LEU A 309 -9.02 11.76 -4.11
CA LEU A 309 -9.74 12.94 -3.59
C LEU A 309 -10.24 12.71 -2.16
N GLY A 310 -10.73 11.51 -1.85
CA GLY A 310 -11.10 11.10 -0.50
C GLY A 310 -9.92 11.23 0.47
N ALA A 311 -8.76 10.68 0.08
CA ALA A 311 -7.54 10.74 0.87
C ALA A 311 -7.00 12.17 1.06
N ILE A 312 -7.08 13.04 0.06
CA ILE A 312 -6.63 14.44 0.18
C ILE A 312 -7.54 15.26 1.12
N ALA A 313 -8.83 14.92 1.20
CA ALA A 313 -9.79 15.46 2.16
C ALA A 313 -9.87 17.00 2.25
N ARG A 314 -9.90 17.70 1.11
CA ARG A 314 -10.11 19.16 1.05
C ARG A 314 -11.56 19.52 0.67
N PRO A 315 -12.05 20.74 0.97
CA PRO A 315 -13.40 21.16 0.59
C PRO A 315 -13.71 21.01 -0.92
N ALA A 316 -12.72 21.25 -1.77
CA ALA A 316 -12.85 21.03 -3.22
C ALA A 316 -12.99 19.54 -3.59
N CYS A 317 -12.36 18.63 -2.83
CA CYS A 317 -12.50 17.19 -3.00
C CYS A 317 -13.93 16.75 -2.65
N LEU A 318 -14.45 17.21 -1.51
CA LEU A 318 -15.82 16.93 -1.08
C LEU A 318 -16.86 17.34 -2.13
N ALA A 319 -16.67 18.51 -2.74
CA ALA A 319 -17.55 18.99 -3.80
C ALA A 319 -17.51 18.08 -5.05
N ALA A 320 -16.31 17.64 -5.46
CA ALA A 320 -16.14 16.72 -6.58
C ALA A 320 -16.78 15.35 -6.30
N LEU A 321 -16.50 14.74 -5.14
CA LEU A 321 -17.06 13.45 -4.75
C LEU A 321 -18.60 13.47 -4.71
N ARG A 322 -19.18 14.50 -4.10
CA ARG A 322 -20.65 14.65 -4.06
C ARG A 322 -21.28 14.82 -5.43
N ALA A 323 -20.58 15.45 -6.38
CA ALA A 323 -21.06 15.61 -7.74
C ALA A 323 -21.14 14.26 -8.49
N HIS A 324 -20.38 13.25 -8.04
CA HIS A 324 -20.28 11.94 -8.69
C HIS A 324 -20.83 10.77 -7.85
N ALA A 325 -21.42 11.03 -6.68
CA ALA A 325 -22.04 10.00 -5.83
C ALA A 325 -23.20 9.24 -6.54
N ALA A 326 -23.80 9.82 -7.57
CA ALA A 326 -24.86 9.23 -8.38
C ALA A 326 -24.43 8.97 -9.85
N ASP A 327 -23.13 8.83 -10.12
CA ASP A 327 -22.58 8.51 -11.45
C ASP A 327 -23.24 7.25 -12.03
N PRO A 328 -23.45 7.09 -13.35
CA PRO A 328 -23.97 5.84 -13.91
C PRO A 328 -23.03 4.63 -13.72
N GLU A 329 -21.72 4.86 -13.62
CA GLU A 329 -20.74 3.79 -13.37
C GLU A 329 -20.75 3.36 -11.90
N ARG A 330 -21.02 2.08 -11.66
CA ARG A 330 -21.15 1.55 -10.29
C ARG A 330 -19.87 1.74 -9.49
N VAL A 331 -18.72 1.38 -10.05
CA VAL A 331 -17.40 1.52 -9.40
C VAL A 331 -17.14 2.98 -9.00
N VAL A 332 -17.51 3.95 -9.84
CA VAL A 332 -17.33 5.38 -9.53
C VAL A 332 -18.24 5.82 -8.39
N ARG A 333 -19.51 5.38 -8.37
CA ARG A 333 -20.42 5.67 -7.23
C ARG A 333 -19.91 5.09 -5.93
N GLU A 334 -19.51 3.82 -5.95
CA GLU A 334 -19.03 3.09 -4.77
C GLU A 334 -17.73 3.71 -4.25
N SER A 335 -16.79 4.10 -5.12
CA SER A 335 -15.58 4.81 -4.68
C SER A 335 -15.88 6.19 -4.15
N CYS A 336 -16.86 6.92 -4.71
CA CYS A 336 -17.31 8.18 -4.12
C CYS A 336 -17.95 7.97 -2.74
N GLU A 337 -18.72 6.91 -2.54
CA GLU A 337 -19.31 6.55 -1.23
C GLU A 337 -18.22 6.28 -0.19
N VAL A 338 -17.26 5.41 -0.51
CA VAL A 338 -16.14 5.07 0.40
C VAL A 338 -15.23 6.29 0.63
N ALA A 339 -14.94 7.08 -0.40
CA ALA A 339 -14.14 8.30 -0.28
C ALA A 339 -14.82 9.40 0.56
N LEU A 340 -16.16 9.46 0.56
CA LEU A 340 -16.91 10.37 1.43
C LEU A 340 -16.85 9.92 2.89
N ASP A 341 -16.96 8.61 3.17
CA ASP A 341 -16.74 8.05 4.52
C ASP A 341 -15.29 8.30 5.00
N MET A 342 -14.31 8.19 4.09
CA MET A 342 -12.91 8.52 4.38
C MET A 342 -12.72 10.01 4.67
N TYR A 343 -13.37 10.90 3.91
CA TYR A 343 -13.36 12.35 4.18
C TYR A 343 -13.91 12.65 5.58
N GLU A 344 -15.02 12.01 5.97
CA GLU A 344 -15.60 12.17 7.31
C GLU A 344 -14.67 11.64 8.40
N HIS A 345 -13.95 10.55 8.14
CA HIS A 345 -12.93 10.04 9.04
C HIS A 345 -11.75 11.02 9.22
N GLU A 346 -11.14 11.47 8.12
CA GLU A 346 -9.98 12.38 8.13
C GLU A 346 -10.30 13.76 8.72
N THR A 347 -11.54 14.21 8.59
CA THR A 347 -12.01 15.47 9.21
C THR A 347 -12.62 15.28 10.60
N GLY A 348 -12.83 14.03 11.02
CA GLY A 348 -13.47 13.65 12.26
C GLY A 348 -12.53 13.51 13.45
N LEU A 349 -13.04 12.89 14.53
CA LEU A 349 -12.30 12.61 15.77
C LEU A 349 -11.88 11.14 15.91
N ALA A 350 -12.33 10.27 14.99
CA ALA A 350 -12.04 8.85 15.03
C ALA A 350 -10.53 8.59 14.88
N PHE A 351 -10.00 7.64 15.64
CA PHE A 351 -8.55 7.42 15.75
C PHE A 351 -7.98 6.56 14.61
N GLN A 352 -8.72 5.55 14.17
CA GLN A 352 -8.34 4.67 13.07
C GLN A 352 -9.55 4.35 12.20
N TYR A 353 -9.32 4.18 10.91
CA TYR A 353 -10.38 3.83 9.95
C TYR A 353 -10.78 2.35 10.09
N ALA A 354 -9.80 1.46 10.16
CA ALA A 354 -9.98 0.02 10.32
C ALA A 354 -10.25 -0.34 11.80
N ASP A 355 -11.47 -0.07 12.26
CA ASP A 355 -11.89 -0.13 13.65
C ASP A 355 -12.63 -1.43 14.03
N GLY A 356 -12.58 -2.48 13.20
CA GLY A 356 -13.35 -3.71 13.40
C GLY A 356 -13.14 -4.36 14.78
N LEU A 357 -11.90 -4.39 15.28
CA LEU A 357 -11.62 -4.89 16.64
C LEU A 357 -12.18 -3.98 17.74
N GLU A 358 -12.12 -2.66 17.56
CA GLU A 358 -12.65 -1.70 18.55
C GLU A 358 -14.17 -1.81 18.62
N GLN A 359 -14.83 -1.92 17.46
CA GLN A 359 -16.29 -2.12 17.39
C GLN A 359 -16.71 -3.43 18.05
N LEU A 360 -15.96 -4.53 17.86
CA LEU A 360 -16.25 -5.82 18.49
C LEU A 360 -16.04 -5.80 20.02
N ARG A 361 -15.02 -5.08 20.49
CA ARG A 361 -14.66 -5.01 21.92
C ARG A 361 -15.40 -3.92 22.68
N ALA A 362 -16.12 -3.02 21.98
CA ALA A 362 -16.90 -1.97 22.61
C ALA A 362 -17.96 -2.57 23.56
N PRO A 363 -18.14 -2.01 24.77
CA PRO A 363 -19.16 -2.50 25.70
C PRO A 363 -20.54 -2.31 25.07
N ARG A 364 -21.27 -3.42 24.88
CA ARG A 364 -22.66 -3.38 24.43
C ARG A 364 -23.50 -2.70 25.52
N SER A 365 -24.09 -1.55 25.18
CA SER A 365 -25.01 -0.77 26.02
C SER A 365 -26.30 -1.50 26.33
#